data_AF-A0AA37RS21-F1
#
_entry.id   AF-A0AA37RS21-F1
#
_cell.length_a   1.000
_cell.length_b   1.000
_cell.length_c   1.000
_cell.angle_alpha   90.00
_cell.angle_beta   90.00
_cell.angle_gamma   90.00
#
_symmetry.space_group_name_H-M   'P 1'
#
loop_
_entity.id
_entity.type
_entity.pdbx_description
1 polymer ?
#
loop_
_entity_poly.entity_id
_entity_poly.type
_entity_poly.pdbx_seq_one_letter_code
_entity_poly.pdbx_strand_id
1 'polypeptide(L)' 'MSEQQTFIAWVSDNMSGSEWSYQDGTEFLHVNGQFIGGYITTMRSYFVAQNEHTARLMKLFKADKEQ' A
#
# COMPACT_ATOMS: atom_id res chain seq x y z
N MET A 1 8.78 -0.49 -14.15
CA MET A 1 8.09 0.11 -12.99
C MET A 1 8.31 -0.81 -11.80
N SER A 2 8.57 -0.28 -10.60
CA SER A 2 8.77 -1.12 -9.40
C SER A 2 7.44 -1.69 -8.89
N GLU A 3 7.45 -2.85 -8.21
CA GLU A 3 6.23 -3.43 -7.63
C GLU A 3 5.51 -2.48 -6.66
N GLN A 4 6.27 -1.61 -5.97
CA GLN A 4 5.76 -0.55 -5.14
C GLN A 4 4.94 0.47 -5.94
N GLN A 5 5.50 0.99 -7.04
CA GLN A 5 4.81 1.96 -7.89
C GLN A 5 3.54 1.36 -8.52
N THR A 6 3.60 0.08 -8.93
CA THR A 6 2.44 -0.64 -9.44
C THR A 6 1.36 -0.86 -8.37
N PHE A 7 1.76 -1.18 -7.13
CA PHE A 7 0.83 -1.36 -6.02
C PHE A 7 0.15 -0.04 -5.61
N ILE A 8 0.91 1.06 -5.50
CA ILE A 8 0.38 2.38 -5.17
C ILE A 8 -0.63 2.85 -6.23
N ALA A 9 -0.30 2.67 -7.51
CA ALA A 9 -1.21 2.97 -8.61
C ALA A 9 -2.49 2.13 -8.52
N TRP A 10 -2.35 0.81 -8.33
CA TRP A 10 -3.49 -0.08 -8.22
C TRP A 10 -4.42 0.27 -7.05
N VAL A 11 -3.89 0.56 -5.86
CA VAL A 11 -4.71 0.98 -4.71
C VAL A 11 -5.45 2.27 -5.02
N SER A 12 -4.76 3.25 -5.63
CA SER A 12 -5.37 4.54 -5.99
C SER A 12 -6.51 4.39 -7.00
N ASP A 13 -6.36 3.47 -7.95
CA ASP A 13 -7.35 3.24 -9.01
C ASP A 13 -8.55 2.38 -8.54
N ASN A 14 -8.34 1.49 -7.57
CA ASN A 14 -9.34 0.52 -7.13
C ASN A 14 -9.98 0.84 -5.77
N MET A 15 -9.42 1.76 -5.00
CA MET A 15 -9.92 2.11 -3.66
C MET A 15 -10.28 3.59 -3.58
N SER A 16 -11.58 3.87 -3.79
CA SER A 16 -12.11 5.22 -3.58
C SER A 16 -11.83 5.70 -2.16
N GLY A 17 -11.38 6.94 -2.02
CA GLY A 17 -11.00 7.54 -0.73
C GLY A 17 -9.62 7.13 -0.22
N SER A 18 -8.76 6.54 -1.07
CA SER A 18 -7.35 6.29 -0.73
C SER A 18 -6.55 7.60 -0.71
N GLU A 19 -5.84 7.84 0.38
CA GLU A 19 -4.94 8.97 0.58
C GLU A 19 -3.57 8.45 1.02
N TRP A 20 -2.51 8.97 0.40
CA TRP A 20 -1.13 8.62 0.74
C TRP A 20 -0.45 9.82 1.39
N SER A 21 0.17 9.61 2.55
CA SER A 21 0.99 10.62 3.24
C SER A 21 2.43 10.12 3.40
N TYR A 22 3.41 11.02 3.44
CA TYR A 22 4.83 10.67 3.59
C TYR A 22 5.40 11.28 4.86
N GLN A 23 5.96 10.45 5.74
CA GLN A 23 6.58 10.88 6.99
C GLN A 23 7.80 10.01 7.30
N ASP A 24 8.93 10.64 7.63
CA ASP A 24 10.16 9.99 8.11
C ASP A 24 10.64 8.79 7.26
N GLY A 25 10.54 8.89 5.93
CA GLY A 25 10.97 7.80 5.03
C GLY A 25 9.91 6.71 4.81
N THR A 26 8.68 6.92 5.28
CA THR A 26 7.58 5.96 5.19
C THR A 26 6.38 6.61 4.50
N GLU A 27 5.82 5.95 3.49
CA GLU A 27 4.52 6.27 2.88
C GLU A 27 3.41 5.57 3.67
N PHE A 28 2.36 6.27 4.07
CA PHE A 28 1.23 5.75 4.84
C PHE A 28 -0.03 5.81 3.98
N LEU A 29 -0.74 4.69 3.88
CA LEU A 29 -2.04 4.58 3.23
C LEU A 29 -3.15 4.78 4.26
N HIS A 30 -4.01 5.74 3.96
CA HIS A 30 -5.30 5.94 4.62
C HIS A 30 -6.40 5.66 3.60
N VAL A 31 -7.49 5.03 4.02
CA VAL A 31 -8.70 4.87 3.19
C VAL A 31 -9.87 5.39 3.99
N ASN A 32 -10.58 6.39 3.45
CA ASN A 32 -11.66 7.11 4.15
C ASN A 32 -11.22 7.66 5.53
N GLY A 33 -10.00 8.19 5.61
CA GLY A 33 -9.42 8.73 6.85
C GLY A 33 -8.94 7.67 7.86
N GLN A 34 -9.10 6.37 7.59
CA GLN A 34 -8.60 5.31 8.46
C GLN A 34 -7.23 4.81 8.00
N PHE A 35 -6.26 4.73 8.91
CA PHE A 35 -4.95 4.15 8.63
C PHE A 35 -5.05 2.65 8.28
N ILE A 36 -4.50 2.26 7.13
CA ILE A 36 -4.54 0.89 6.64
C ILE A 36 -3.15 0.23 6.63
N GLY A 37 -2.07 1.00 6.44
CA GLY A 37 -0.70 0.47 6.41
C GLY A 37 0.33 1.46 5.87
N GLY A 38 1.60 1.07 5.79
CA GLY A 38 2.64 1.92 5.20
C GLY A 38 3.78 1.17 4.51
N TYR A 39 4.58 1.89 3.72
CA TYR A 39 5.70 1.43 2.92
C TYR A 39 6.96 2.23 3.26
N ILE A 40 8.07 1.56 3.63
CA ILE A 40 9.34 2.24 3.97
C ILE A 40 10.23 2.33 2.73
N THR A 41 10.63 3.54 2.34
CA THR A 41 11.38 3.81 1.09
C THR A 41 12.90 3.57 1.22
N THR A 42 13.45 3.53 2.43
CA THR A 42 14.90 3.64 2.65
C THR A 42 15.66 2.33 2.83
N MET A 43 15.00 1.18 2.98
CA MET A 43 15.68 -0.13 3.09
C MET A 43 14.89 -1.24 2.39
N ARG A 44 15.41 -1.76 1.28
CA ARG A 44 15.04 -3.04 0.63
C ARG A 44 13.54 -3.37 0.66
N SER A 45 12.65 -2.61 0.00
CA SER A 45 11.27 -3.02 -0.33
C SER A 45 10.53 -3.85 0.75
N TYR A 46 10.71 -3.53 2.03
CA TYR A 46 10.03 -4.24 3.10
C TYR A 46 8.71 -3.52 3.31
N PHE A 47 7.63 -4.14 2.82
CA PHE A 47 6.28 -3.75 3.22
C PHE A 47 6.18 -4.02 4.72
N VAL A 48 6.24 -2.96 5.54
CA VAL A 48 6.01 -3.09 6.97
C VAL A 48 4.50 -3.09 7.17
N ALA A 49 3.91 -4.27 6.97
CA ALA A 49 2.53 -4.53 7.34
C ALA A 49 2.44 -4.50 8.88
N GLN A 50 2.21 -3.33 9.46
CA GLN A 50 1.97 -3.21 10.90
C GLN A 50 0.55 -3.68 11.27
N ASN A 51 -0.36 -3.84 10.30
CA ASN A 51 -1.76 -4.18 10.53
C ASN A 51 -2.26 -5.31 9.62
N GLU A 52 -3.22 -6.08 10.12
CA GLU A 52 -3.92 -7.16 9.40
C GLU A 52 -4.53 -6.68 8.06
N HIS A 53 -4.98 -5.43 8.02
CA HIS A 53 -5.55 -4.81 6.83
C HIS A 53 -4.54 -4.73 5.67
N THR A 54 -3.27 -4.41 5.93
CA THR A 54 -2.24 -4.34 4.90
C THR A 54 -1.94 -5.71 4.29
N ALA A 55 -1.89 -6.76 5.11
CA ALA A 55 -1.67 -8.13 4.63
C ALA A 55 -2.83 -8.61 3.75
N ARG A 56 -4.07 -8.23 4.09
CA ARG A 56 -5.24 -8.48 3.26
C ARG A 56 -5.16 -7.75 1.91
N LEU A 57 -4.73 -6.49 1.89
CA LEU A 57 -4.51 -5.74 0.65
C LEU A 57 -3.47 -6.40 -0.27
N MET A 58 -2.35 -6.87 0.28
CA MET A 58 -1.31 -7.54 -0.51
C MET A 58 -1.80 -8.86 -1.13
N LYS A 59 -2.69 -9.59 -0.43
CA LYS A 59 -3.31 -10.80 -0.99
C LYS A 59 -4.26 -10.47 -2.15
N LEU A 60 -5.06 -9.41 -2.01
CA LEU A 60 -5.98 -8.96 -3.07
C LEU A 60 -5.23 -8.52 -4.32
N PHE A 61 -4.18 -7.71 -4.16
CA PHE A 61 -3.36 -7.26 -5.29
C PHE A 61 -2.65 -8.41 -6.02
N LYS A 62 -2.17 -9.43 -5.30
CA LYS A 62 -1.56 -10.61 -5.92
C LYS A 62 -2.58 -11.43 -6.71
N ALA A 63 -3.79 -11.61 -6.15
CA ALA A 63 -4.86 -12.32 -6.83
C ALA A 63 -5.38 -11.58 -8.08
N ASP A 64 -5.38 -10.25 -8.06
CA ASP A 64 -5.75 -9.41 -9.21
C ASP A 64 -4.78 -9.53 -10.38
N LYS A 65 -3.48 -9.70 -10.11
CA LYS A 65 -2.45 -9.93 -11.14
C LYS A 65 -2.47 -11.32 -11.80
N GLU A 66 -3.12 -12.30 -11.17
CA GLU A 66 -3.20 -13.68 -11.66
C GLU A 66 -4.42 -13.93 -12.57
N GLN A 67 -5.31 -12.94 -12.69
CA GLN A 67 -6.44 -12.94 -13.64
C GLN A 67 -6.04 -12.31 -14.97
#